data_AF-A0A4R1JS05-F1
#
_entry.id   AF-A0A4R1JS05-F1
#
_cell.length_a   1.000
_cell.length_b   1.000
_cell.length_c   1.000
_cell.angle_alpha   90.00
_cell.angle_beta   90.00
_cell.angle_gamma   90.00
#
_symmetry.space_group_name_H-M   'P 1'
#
loop_
_entity.id
_entity.type
_entity.pdbx_description
1 polymer ?
#
loop_
_entity_poly.entity_id
_entity_poly.type
_entity_poly.pdbx_seq_one_letter_code
_entity_poly.pdbx_strand_id
1 'polypeptide(L)'
;MLNKGLRDEEKIRIDNVLKTLRTLIFVPYPLGHLQKSDIENQLKEFGLNIQTLIDYSNEELITLLNRLHFDWEQLEQFGDILIEFSKEENYNFEDKALAIYQYIQQESKVFSFGINTKIASAKNK
;
A
#
# COMPACT_ATOMS: atom_id res chain seq x y z
N MET A 1 27.36 -9.08 11.27
CA MET A 1 26.57 -9.92 10.34
C MET A 1 25.21 -10.35 10.91
N LEU A 2 24.72 -9.75 12.00
CA LEU A 2 23.42 -10.08 12.62
C LEU A 2 22.20 -9.39 11.99
N ASN A 3 22.40 -8.30 11.22
CA ASN A 3 21.29 -7.49 10.67
C ASN A 3 20.82 -7.89 9.26
N LYS A 4 21.53 -8.75 8.53
CA LYS A 4 21.14 -9.07 7.15
C LYS A 4 19.96 -10.06 7.11
N GLY A 5 20.04 -11.14 7.89
CA GLY A 5 18.97 -12.15 7.97
C GLY A 5 17.65 -11.56 8.47
N LEU A 6 17.68 -10.74 9.53
CA LEU A 6 16.47 -10.10 10.06
C LEU A 6 15.78 -9.17 9.06
N ARG A 7 16.56 -8.41 8.26
CA ARG A 7 16.01 -7.55 7.21
C ARG A 7 15.41 -8.34 6.06
N ASP A 8 16.04 -9.45 5.68
CA ASP A 8 15.53 -10.33 4.63
C ASP A 8 14.22 -10.99 5.07
N GLU A 9 14.11 -11.42 6.33
CA GLU A 9 12.88 -11.96 6.92
C GLU A 9 11.75 -10.91 6.98
N GLU A 10 12.06 -9.67 7.39
CA GLU A 10 11.08 -8.59 7.43
C GLU A 10 10.57 -8.23 6.02
N LYS A 11 11.47 -8.17 5.03
CA LYS A 11 11.09 -7.97 3.63
C LYS A 11 10.14 -9.07 3.16
N ILE A 12 10.49 -10.34 3.40
CA ILE A 12 9.65 -11.49 3.02
C ILE A 12 8.28 -11.42 3.70
N ARG A 13 8.22 -11.03 4.98
CA ARG A 13 6.96 -10.84 5.69
C ARG A 13 6.09 -9.79 5.00
N ILE A 14 6.65 -8.61 4.71
CA ILE A 14 5.91 -7.52 4.04
C ILE A 14 5.39 -7.98 2.68
N ASP A 15 6.25 -8.61 1.87
CA ASP A 15 5.87 -9.13 0.55
C ASP A 15 4.71 -10.14 0.63
N ASN A 16 4.73 -11.02 1.64
CA ASN A 16 3.67 -12.00 1.83
C ASN A 16 2.33 -11.35 2.22
N VAL A 17 2.35 -10.36 3.11
CA VAL A 17 1.15 -9.62 3.49
C VAL A 17 0.60 -8.83 2.30
N LEU A 18 1.45 -8.15 1.53
CA LEU A 18 1.04 -7.44 0.31
C LEU A 18 0.44 -8.37 -0.75
N LYS A 19 1.03 -9.55 -0.95
CA LYS A 19 0.47 -10.57 -1.86
C LYS A 19 -0.92 -11.00 -1.40
N THR A 20 -1.11 -11.29 -0.12
CA THR A 20 -2.41 -11.68 0.43
C THR A 20 -3.44 -10.56 0.27
N LEU A 21 -3.10 -9.33 0.67
CA LEU A 21 -3.98 -8.16 0.49
C LEU A 21 -4.41 -7.99 -0.96
N ARG A 22 -3.48 -8.10 -1.90
CA ARG A 22 -3.77 -8.02 -3.34
C ARG A 22 -4.76 -9.10 -3.77
N THR A 23 -4.61 -10.35 -3.32
CA THR A 23 -5.55 -11.43 -3.66
C THR A 23 -6.94 -11.22 -3.09
N LEU A 24 -7.06 -10.52 -1.96
CA LEU A 24 -8.34 -10.25 -1.31
C LEU A 24 -9.08 -9.07 -1.96
N ILE A 25 -8.34 -8.02 -2.36
CA ILE A 25 -8.89 -6.76 -2.87
C ILE A 25 -9.12 -6.80 -4.39
N PHE A 26 -8.31 -7.56 -5.14
CA PHE A 26 -8.41 -7.62 -6.60
C PHE A 26 -9.49 -8.62 -7.04
N VAL A 27 -10.76 -8.28 -6.74
CA VAL A 27 -11.93 -9.10 -7.06
C VAL A 27 -12.92 -8.34 -7.96
N PRO A 28 -13.64 -9.02 -8.87
CA PRO A 28 -14.59 -8.36 -9.79
C PRO A 28 -15.96 -8.05 -9.16
N TYR A 29 -16.15 -8.31 -7.87
CA TYR A 29 -17.40 -8.12 -7.14
C TYR A 29 -17.14 -7.38 -5.83
N PRO A 30 -18.15 -6.67 -5.26
CA PRO A 30 -17.99 -5.96 -4.00
C PRO A 30 -17.52 -6.88 -2.86
N LEU A 31 -16.70 -6.34 -1.96
CA LEU A 31 -16.13 -7.10 -0.85
C LEU A 31 -17.20 -7.58 0.13
N GLY A 32 -17.28 -8.89 0.32
CA GLY A 32 -18.12 -9.52 1.34
C GLY A 32 -17.59 -9.28 2.77
N HIS A 33 -18.43 -9.48 3.78
CA HIS A 33 -18.06 -9.27 5.19
C HIS A 33 -16.84 -10.11 5.62
N LEU A 34 -16.74 -11.36 5.19
CA LEU A 34 -15.59 -12.22 5.49
C LEU A 34 -14.30 -11.68 4.87
N GLN A 35 -14.34 -11.27 3.60
CA GLN A 35 -13.18 -10.67 2.93
C GLN A 35 -12.73 -9.36 3.60
N LYS A 36 -13.68 -8.51 4.03
CA LYS A 36 -13.36 -7.31 4.81
C LYS A 36 -12.65 -7.67 6.11
N SER A 37 -13.12 -8.69 6.83
CA SER A 37 -12.45 -9.17 8.03
C SER A 37 -11.04 -9.71 7.76
N ASP A 38 -10.83 -10.39 6.62
CA ASP A 38 -9.51 -10.89 6.24
C ASP A 38 -8.56 -9.74 5.88
N ILE A 39 -9.05 -8.74 5.15
CA ILE A 39 -8.30 -7.50 4.86
C ILE A 39 -7.91 -6.79 6.15
N GLU A 40 -8.85 -6.63 7.09
CA GLU A 40 -8.58 -6.04 8.40
C GLU A 40 -7.49 -6.80 9.15
N ASN A 41 -7.50 -8.13 9.10
CA ASN A 41 -6.46 -8.93 9.75
C ASN A 41 -5.10 -8.80 9.07
N GLN A 42 -5.04 -8.71 7.75
CA GLN A 42 -3.78 -8.47 7.04
C GLN A 42 -3.22 -7.06 7.31
N LEU A 43 -4.08 -6.03 7.35
CA LEU A 43 -3.65 -4.66 7.65
C LEU A 43 -3.03 -4.53 9.05
N LYS A 44 -3.48 -5.33 10.03
CA LYS A 44 -2.92 -5.32 11.40
C LYS A 44 -1.45 -5.71 11.44
N GLU A 45 -0.96 -6.50 10.49
CA GLU A 45 0.47 -6.82 10.37
C GLU A 45 1.33 -5.57 10.10
N PHE A 46 0.71 -4.50 9.60
CA PHE A 46 1.34 -3.18 9.42
C PHE A 46 0.93 -2.17 10.49
N GLY A 47 0.22 -2.60 11.54
CA GLY A 47 -0.35 -1.70 12.54
C GLY A 47 -1.48 -0.82 11.97
N LEU A 48 -2.14 -1.28 10.91
CA LEU A 48 -3.25 -0.62 10.24
C LEU A 48 -4.54 -1.44 10.39
N ASN A 49 -5.64 -0.80 10.05
CA ASN A 49 -6.97 -1.33 9.84
C ASN A 49 -7.69 -0.36 8.88
N ILE A 50 -8.86 -0.70 8.36
CA ILE A 50 -9.56 0.13 7.37
C ILE A 50 -9.82 1.54 7.94
N GLN A 51 -10.25 1.64 9.19
CA GLN A 51 -10.54 2.93 9.83
C GLN A 51 -9.28 3.81 9.96
N THR A 52 -8.16 3.25 10.43
CA THR A 52 -6.89 3.99 10.54
C THR A 52 -6.34 4.39 9.18
N LEU A 53 -6.58 3.59 8.13
CA LEU A 53 -6.23 3.98 6.77
C LEU A 53 -7.02 5.22 6.33
N ILE A 54 -8.31 5.29 6.67
CA ILE A 54 -9.15 6.48 6.42
C ILE A 54 -8.60 7.68 7.19
N ASP A 55 -8.37 7.51 8.49
CA ASP A 55 -8.04 8.58 9.43
C ASP A 55 -6.64 9.16 9.23
N TYR A 56 -5.67 8.35 8.80
CA TYR A 56 -4.31 8.82 8.55
C TYR A 56 -4.24 9.85 7.44
N SER A 57 -3.52 10.94 7.66
CA SER A 57 -3.07 11.79 6.57
C SER A 57 -2.09 11.05 5.65
N ASN A 58 -1.88 11.59 4.45
CA ASN A 58 -0.91 11.05 3.50
C ASN A 58 0.51 10.98 4.09
N GLU A 59 0.91 12.01 4.84
CA GLU A 59 2.23 12.11 5.48
C GLU A 59 2.39 11.09 6.62
N GLU A 60 1.37 10.90 7.45
CA GLU A 60 1.38 9.90 8.52
C GLU A 60 1.49 8.47 7.97
N LEU A 61 0.75 8.17 6.90
CA LEU A 61 0.83 6.88 6.23
C LEU A 61 2.22 6.63 5.66
N ILE A 62 2.77 7.57 4.90
CA ILE A 62 4.13 7.46 4.35
C ILE A 62 5.17 7.29 5.47
N THR A 63 5.03 8.04 6.56
CA THR A 63 5.92 7.94 7.73
C THR A 63 5.85 6.56 8.37
N LEU A 64 4.65 5.99 8.52
CA LEU A 64 4.47 4.63 9.02
C LEU A 64 5.16 3.60 8.11
N LEU A 65 4.91 3.65 6.79
CA LEU A 65 5.45 2.68 5.84
C LEU A 65 6.98 2.70 5.80
N ASN A 66 7.58 3.90 5.87
CA ASN A 66 9.04 4.06 5.98
C ASN A 66 9.59 3.47 7.29
N ARG A 67 8.88 3.66 8.40
CA ARG A 67 9.25 3.09 9.71
C ARG A 67 9.18 1.56 9.70
N LEU A 68 8.26 0.99 8.92
CA LEU A 68 8.14 -0.45 8.66
C LEU A 68 9.14 -0.95 7.60
N HIS A 69 10.04 -0.08 7.11
CA HIS A 69 11.09 -0.44 6.16
C HIS A 69 10.58 -0.97 4.82
N PHE A 70 9.42 -0.49 4.36
CA PHE A 70 8.96 -0.78 3.00
C PHE A 70 9.99 -0.27 1.99
N ASP A 71 10.38 -1.12 1.05
CA ASP A 71 11.16 -0.69 -0.10
C ASP A 71 10.27 -0.08 -1.20
N TRP A 72 10.90 0.44 -2.26
CA TRP A 72 10.19 1.13 -3.33
C TRP A 72 9.17 0.25 -4.05
N GLU A 73 9.48 -1.03 -4.22
CA GLU A 73 8.57 -1.97 -4.89
C GLU A 73 7.37 -2.27 -4.00
N GLN A 74 7.61 -2.45 -2.69
CA GLN A 74 6.55 -2.67 -1.69
C GLN A 74 5.65 -1.44 -1.52
N LEU A 75 6.22 -0.23 -1.52
CA LEU A 75 5.46 1.01 -1.53
C LEU A 75 4.59 1.12 -2.79
N GLU A 76 5.14 0.82 -3.96
CA GLU A 76 4.40 0.82 -5.22
C GLU A 76 3.25 -0.19 -5.20
N GLN A 77 3.50 -1.42 -4.75
CA GLN A 77 2.48 -2.46 -4.61
C GLN A 77 1.37 -2.05 -3.62
N PHE A 78 1.73 -1.43 -2.50
CA PHE A 78 0.75 -0.93 -1.55
C PHE A 78 -0.10 0.21 -2.14
N GLY A 79 0.51 1.13 -2.89
CA GLY A 79 -0.22 2.14 -3.65
C GLY A 79 -1.21 1.53 -4.65
N ASP A 80 -0.82 0.49 -5.37
CA ASP A 80 -1.69 -0.21 -6.32
C ASP A 80 -2.89 -0.86 -5.59
N ILE A 81 -2.65 -1.45 -4.42
CA ILE A 81 -3.71 -2.01 -3.58
C ILE A 81 -4.69 -0.91 -3.15
N LEU A 82 -4.22 0.28 -2.78
CA LEU A 82 -5.09 1.39 -2.39
C LEU A 82 -5.95 1.89 -3.56
N ILE A 83 -5.39 1.96 -4.78
CA ILE A 83 -6.18 2.30 -5.99
C ILE A 83 -7.29 1.28 -6.22
N GLU A 84 -6.96 -0.01 -6.15
CA GLU A 84 -7.94 -1.07 -6.35
C GLU A 84 -9.00 -1.09 -5.25
N PHE A 85 -8.58 -0.88 -4.00
CA PHE A 85 -9.49 -0.83 -2.86
C PHE A 85 -10.43 0.39 -2.93
N SER A 86 -10.00 1.48 -3.57
CA SER A 86 -10.86 2.67 -3.77
C SER A 86 -11.99 2.45 -4.77
N LYS A 87 -12.02 1.33 -5.49
CA LYS A 87 -13.16 0.95 -6.35
C LYS A 87 -14.36 0.45 -5.53
N GLU A 88 -14.13 0.06 -4.28
CA GLU A 88 -15.20 -0.35 -3.39
C GLU A 88 -16.04 0.85 -2.98
N GLU A 89 -17.36 0.70 -3.07
CA GLU A 89 -18.30 1.74 -2.66
C GLU A 89 -18.01 2.10 -1.19
N ASN A 90 -17.69 3.39 -0.95
CA ASN A 90 -17.41 4.07 0.33
C ASN A 90 -15.95 4.27 0.75
N TYR A 91 -14.95 3.84 -0.03
CA TYR A 91 -13.55 4.13 0.30
C TYR A 91 -12.87 4.99 -0.76
N ASN A 92 -12.21 6.07 -0.33
CA ASN A 92 -11.36 6.88 -1.20
C ASN A 92 -9.93 6.89 -0.64
N PHE A 93 -9.10 6.01 -1.19
CA PHE A 93 -7.67 5.94 -0.91
C PHE A 93 -6.82 6.37 -2.12
N GLU A 94 -7.43 6.95 -3.16
CA GLU A 94 -6.72 7.37 -4.38
C GLU A 94 -5.70 8.47 -4.08
N ASP A 95 -6.06 9.44 -3.22
CA ASP A 95 -5.14 10.50 -2.78
C ASP A 95 -3.93 9.94 -2.00
N LYS A 96 -4.15 8.89 -1.20
CA LYS A 96 -3.08 8.21 -0.45
C LYS A 96 -2.16 7.46 -1.40
N ALA A 97 -2.73 6.74 -2.37
CA ALA A 97 -1.95 6.06 -3.42
C ALA A 97 -1.11 7.07 -4.22
N LEU A 98 -1.72 8.19 -4.64
CA LEU A 98 -1.03 9.27 -5.35
C LEU A 98 0.14 9.82 -4.53
N ALA A 99 -0.05 10.07 -3.24
CA ALA A 99 1.01 10.56 -2.36
C ALA A 99 2.16 9.56 -2.24
N ILE A 100 1.87 8.26 -2.15
CA ILE A 100 2.90 7.21 -2.14
C ILE A 100 3.69 7.20 -3.45
N TYR A 101 3.02 7.24 -4.61
CA TYR A 101 3.73 7.28 -5.90
C TYR A 101 4.61 8.53 -6.04
N GLN A 102 4.11 9.69 -5.59
CA GLN A 102 4.88 10.94 -5.59
C GLN A 102 6.10 10.83 -4.66
N TYR A 103 5.93 10.25 -3.49
CA TYR A 103 7.02 9.99 -2.56
C TYR A 103 8.10 9.08 -3.17
N ILE A 104 7.71 7.97 -3.83
CA ILE A 104 8.65 7.11 -4.55
C ILE A 104 9.41 7.90 -5.62
N GLN A 105 8.73 8.71 -6.43
CA GLN A 105 9.37 9.51 -7.48
C GLN A 105 10.35 10.55 -6.90
N GLN A 106 10.03 11.13 -5.75
CA GLN A 106 10.88 12.12 -5.09
C GLN A 106 12.12 11.48 -4.44
N GLU A 107 11.92 10.41 -3.66
CA GLU A 107 12.97 9.87 -2.79
C GLU A 107 13.84 8.78 -3.43
N SER A 108 13.32 8.04 -4.42
CA SER A 108 14.12 7.01 -5.09
C SER A 108 15.30 7.57 -5.88
N LYS A 109 15.25 8.87 -6.25
CA LYS A 109 16.24 9.56 -7.11
C LYS A 109 16.47 8.87 -8.47
N VAL A 110 15.57 7.96 -8.85
CA VAL A 110 15.59 7.24 -10.12
C VAL A 110 14.34 7.62 -10.89
N PHE A 111 14.51 7.96 -12.16
CA PHE A 111 13.38 8.20 -13.03
C PHE A 111 12.68 6.87 -13.35
N SER A 112 11.38 6.78 -13.05
CA SER A 112 10.56 5.60 -13.36
C SER A 112 9.38 5.98 -14.25
N PHE A 113 9.35 5.45 -15.47
CA PHE A 113 8.21 5.61 -16.37
C PHE A 113 6.93 5.01 -15.77
N GLY A 114 7.04 3.88 -15.05
CA GLY A 114 5.92 3.23 -14.38
C GLY A 114 5.28 4.13 -13.33
N ILE A 115 6.09 4.67 -12.41
CA ILE A 115 5.61 5.58 -11.36
C ILE A 115 5.03 6.87 -11.95
N ASN A 116 5.67 7.48 -12.94
CA ASN A 116 5.12 8.68 -13.58
C ASN A 116 3.76 8.42 -14.25
N THR A 117 3.61 7.26 -14.89
CA THR A 117 2.33 6.86 -15.50
C THR A 117 1.24 6.69 -14.43
N LYS A 118 1.58 6.08 -13.29
CA LYS A 118 0.66 5.92 -12.15
C LYS A 118 0.26 7.26 -11.53
N ILE A 119 1.21 8.18 -11.33
CA ILE A 119 0.95 9.55 -10.87
C ILE A 119 0.00 10.27 -11.84
N ALA A 120 0.27 10.22 -13.14
CA ALA A 120 -0.56 10.85 -14.14
C ALA A 120 -1.98 10.27 -14.16
N SER A 121 -2.09 8.94 -14.06
CA SER A 121 -3.39 8.25 -14.06
C SER A 121 -4.22 8.60 -12.82
N ALA A 122 -3.60 8.65 -11.64
CA ALA A 122 -4.26 8.98 -10.39
C ALA A 122 -4.68 10.47 -10.30
N LYS A 123 -4.00 11.39 -10.99
CA LYS A 123 -4.38 12.81 -11.05
C LYS A 123 -5.54 13.13 -11.99
N ASN A 124 -5.84 12.22 -12.92
CA ASN A 124 -6.79 12.44 -14.02
C ASN A 124 -8.17 11.79 -13.78
N LYS A 125 -8.44 11.34 -12.55
CA LYS A 125 -9.75 10.85 -12.12
C LYS A 125 -10.51 11.94 -11.37
#